data_AF-A0A4Q3X1E3-F1
#
_entry.id   AF-A0A4Q3X1E3-F1
#
_cell.length_a   1.000
_cell.length_b   1.000
_cell.length_c   1.000
_cell.angle_alpha   90.00
_cell.angle_beta   90.00
_cell.angle_gamma   90.00
#
_symmetry.space_group_name_H-M   'P 1'
#
loop_
_entity.id
_entity.type
_entity.pdbx_description
1 polymer ?
#
loop_
_entity_poly.entity_id
_entity_poly.type
_entity_poly.pdbx_seq_one_letter_code
_entity_poly.pdbx_strand_id
1 'polypeptide(L)'
;MKLEDPLSNLVYRCQTMCDPLCCGIDAYDFSPIQIASALTMWEGLPNEKEVEGVRSQLAEIEKRANAGGLTIEEMNQIFTAEQAHELVAEIRANMEIALDLIRQSESLRIRRTSI
;
A
#
# COMPACT_ATOMS: atom_id res chain seq x y z
N MET A 1 -9.67 2.91 13.91
CA MET A 1 -9.49 4.04 12.98
C MET A 1 -9.79 3.50 11.61
N LYS A 2 -10.58 4.25 10.86
CA LYS A 2 -10.89 3.96 9.48
C LYS A 2 -9.80 4.51 8.58
N LEU A 3 -9.37 3.74 7.59
CA LEU A 3 -8.48 4.24 6.54
C LEU A 3 -9.26 5.14 5.59
N GLU A 4 -8.59 6.20 5.14
CA GLU A 4 -9.13 7.14 4.16
C GLU A 4 -8.38 6.96 2.84
N ASP A 5 -9.00 7.40 1.75
CA ASP A 5 -8.33 7.40 0.46
C ASP A 5 -7.17 8.41 0.48
N PRO A 6 -6.04 8.10 -0.16
CA PRO A 6 -5.84 6.95 -1.06
C PRO A 6 -5.41 5.62 -0.42
N LEU A 7 -4.99 5.61 0.85
CA LEU A 7 -4.47 4.40 1.49
C LEU A 7 -5.54 3.31 1.64
N SER A 8 -6.80 3.64 1.91
CA SER A 8 -7.88 2.63 1.94
C SER A 8 -8.02 1.89 0.61
N ASN A 9 -7.97 2.62 -0.51
CA ASN A 9 -8.03 2.00 -1.83
C ASN A 9 -6.80 1.10 -2.07
N LEU A 10 -5.59 1.56 -1.75
CA LEU A 10 -4.39 0.73 -1.88
C LEU A 10 -4.50 -0.57 -1.06
N VAL A 11 -4.86 -0.46 0.22
CA VAL A 11 -5.01 -1.61 1.13
C VAL A 11 -6.09 -2.57 0.63
N TYR A 12 -7.23 -2.05 0.17
CA TYR A 12 -8.28 -2.87 -0.41
C TYR A 12 -7.81 -3.68 -1.62
N ARG A 13 -6.97 -3.09 -2.48
CA ARG A 13 -6.43 -3.78 -3.66
C ARG A 13 -5.35 -4.81 -3.34
N CYS A 14 -4.73 -4.71 -2.17
CA CYS A 14 -3.78 -5.71 -1.68
C CYS A 14 -4.47 -6.89 -0.97
N GLN A 15 -5.81 -6.93 -0.91
CA GLN A 15 -6.54 -8.08 -0.37
C GLN A 15 -6.33 -9.32 -1.22
N THR A 16 -6.06 -10.43 -0.53
CA THR A 16 -5.95 -11.78 -1.12
C THR A 16 -7.33 -12.46 -1.14
N MET A 17 -7.35 -13.77 -1.40
CA MET A 17 -8.60 -14.55 -1.37
C MET A 17 -9.19 -14.73 0.03
N CYS A 18 -8.46 -14.46 1.11
CA CYS A 18 -9.03 -14.56 2.45
C CYS A 18 -9.82 -13.29 2.83
N ASP A 19 -10.93 -13.49 3.53
CA ASP A 19 -11.74 -12.39 4.07
C ASP A 19 -11.03 -11.74 5.29
N PRO A 20 -10.87 -10.40 5.34
CA PRO A 20 -10.27 -9.69 6.47
C PRO A 20 -10.94 -9.96 7.82
N LEU A 21 -12.24 -10.26 7.85
CA LEU A 21 -12.94 -10.61 9.09
C LEU A 21 -12.50 -11.97 9.66
N CYS A 22 -11.95 -12.84 8.82
CA CYS A 22 -11.46 -14.17 9.21
C CYS A 22 -9.94 -14.19 9.43
N CYS A 23 -9.16 -13.61 8.51
CA CYS A 23 -7.69 -13.68 8.53
C CYS A 23 -7.00 -12.44 9.08
N GLY A 24 -7.72 -11.34 9.36
CA GLY A 24 -7.09 -10.10 9.83
C GLY A 24 -6.05 -9.56 8.85
N ILE A 25 -4.85 -9.21 9.34
CA ILE A 25 -3.74 -8.74 8.49
C ILE A 25 -3.27 -9.79 7.47
N ASP A 26 -3.42 -11.09 7.77
CA ASP A 26 -3.01 -12.17 6.86
C ASP A 26 -3.90 -12.26 5.61
N ALA A 27 -5.02 -11.52 5.58
CA ALA A 27 -5.83 -11.35 4.38
C ALA A 27 -5.15 -10.47 3.31
N TYR A 28 -4.04 -9.80 3.62
CA TYR A 28 -3.40 -8.81 2.76
C TYR A 28 -2.03 -9.28 2.28
N ASP A 29 -1.72 -8.97 1.03
CA ASP A 29 -0.38 -9.14 0.44
C ASP A 29 0.11 -7.77 -0.05
N PHE A 30 1.02 -7.17 0.72
CA PHE A 30 1.67 -5.91 0.37
C PHE A 30 2.91 -6.11 -0.51
N SER A 31 3.00 -7.21 -1.26
CA SER A 31 4.09 -7.41 -2.20
C SER A 31 4.17 -6.26 -3.24
N PRO A 32 5.38 -5.94 -3.73
CA PRO A 32 5.54 -4.86 -4.71
C PRO A 32 4.70 -5.04 -5.98
N ILE A 33 4.38 -6.28 -6.34
CA ILE A 33 3.56 -6.59 -7.53
C ILE A 33 2.10 -6.16 -7.30
N GLN A 34 1.52 -6.47 -6.13
CA GLN A 34 0.16 -6.07 -5.80
C GLN A 34 0.05 -4.54 -5.69
N ILE A 35 1.02 -3.90 -5.02
CA ILE A 35 1.07 -2.44 -4.93
C ILE A 35 1.19 -1.81 -6.33
N ALA A 36 2.05 -2.35 -7.20
CA ALA A 36 2.18 -1.83 -8.56
C ALA A 36 0.89 -1.95 -9.37
N SER A 37 0.21 -3.09 -9.25
CA SER A 37 -1.09 -3.32 -9.87
C SER A 37 -2.14 -2.31 -9.37
N ALA A 38 -2.18 -2.05 -8.06
CA ALA A 38 -3.09 -1.08 -7.46
C ALA A 38 -2.83 0.34 -7.98
N LEU A 39 -1.56 0.78 -8.00
CA LEU A 39 -1.17 2.13 -8.42
C LEU A 39 -1.39 2.41 -9.92
N THR A 40 -1.42 1.38 -10.76
CA THR A 40 -1.57 1.54 -12.22
C THR A 40 -2.99 1.25 -12.72
N MET A 41 -3.90 0.86 -11.84
CA MET A 41 -5.21 0.32 -12.22
C MET A 41 -6.06 1.24 -13.10
N TRP A 42 -6.02 2.56 -12.84
CA TRP A 42 -6.94 3.51 -13.49
C TRP A 42 -6.33 4.20 -14.71
N GLU A 43 -5.12 4.74 -14.56
CA GLU A 43 -4.49 5.58 -15.59
C GLU A 43 -3.36 4.84 -16.33
N GLY A 44 -3.08 3.59 -15.97
CA GLY A 44 -1.94 2.81 -16.48
C GLY A 44 -0.58 3.26 -15.93
N LEU A 45 -0.55 4.38 -15.21
CA LEU A 45 0.62 4.97 -14.55
C LEU A 45 0.24 5.40 -13.11
N PRO A 46 1.22 5.48 -12.19
CA PRO A 46 0.98 5.97 -10.84
C PRO A 46 0.65 7.46 -10.86
N ASN A 47 -0.39 7.83 -10.11
CA ASN A 47 -0.69 9.23 -9.86
C ASN A 47 0.18 9.76 -8.70
N GLU A 48 1.03 10.76 -8.96
CA GLU A 48 1.96 11.28 -7.95
C GLU A 48 1.25 11.83 -6.70
N LYS A 49 0.07 12.44 -6.87
CA LYS A 49 -0.72 12.96 -5.75
C LYS A 49 -1.27 11.82 -4.89
N GLU A 50 -1.66 10.72 -5.52
CA GLU A 50 -2.12 9.52 -4.82
C GLU A 50 -0.96 8.90 -4.01
N VAL A 51 0.21 8.72 -4.63
CA VAL A 51 1.41 8.20 -3.98
C VAL A 51 1.80 9.05 -2.77
N GLU A 52 1.81 10.38 -2.91
CA GLU A 52 2.16 11.26 -1.80
C GLU A 52 1.08 11.27 -0.69
N GLY A 53 -0.18 11.10 -1.06
CA GLY A 53 -1.28 10.90 -0.12
C GLY A 53 -1.10 9.63 0.70
N VAL A 54 -0.71 8.51 0.06
CA VAL A 54 -0.40 7.25 0.74
C VAL A 54 0.76 7.45 1.73
N ARG A 55 1.87 8.08 1.30
CA ARG A 55 3.02 8.35 2.18
C ARG A 55 2.63 9.16 3.42
N SER A 56 1.83 10.21 3.21
CA SER A 56 1.33 11.07 4.29
C SER A 56 0.45 10.31 5.29
N GLN A 57 -0.45 9.46 4.80
CA GLN A 57 -1.33 8.65 5.66
C GLN A 57 -0.56 7.58 6.43
N LEU A 58 0.45 6.96 5.83
CA LEU A 58 1.36 6.03 6.52
C LEU A 58 2.13 6.72 7.65
N ALA A 59 2.59 7.96 7.44
CA ALA A 59 3.25 8.74 8.51
C ALA A 59 2.29 9.07 9.67
N GLU A 60 1.02 9.34 9.37
CA GLU A 60 0.01 9.56 10.42
C GLU A 60 -0.28 8.27 11.20
N ILE A 61 -0.27 7.10 10.55
CA ILE A 61 -0.39 5.80 11.23
C ILE A 61 0.77 5.60 12.21
N GLU A 62 2.03 5.81 11.80
CA GLU A 62 3.19 5.72 12.71
C GLU A 62 3.06 6.66 13.90
N LYS A 63 2.62 7.91 13.66
CA LYS A 63 2.44 8.89 14.73
C LYS A 63 1.38 8.44 15.74
N ARG A 64 0.26 7.89 15.27
CA ARG A 64 -0.80 7.35 16.14
C ARG A 64 -0.35 6.10 16.88
N ALA A 65 0.38 5.21 16.21
CA ALA A 65 0.94 4.00 16.81
C ALA A 65 1.81 4.33 18.04
N ASN A 66 2.64 5.37 17.93
CA ASN A 66 3.48 5.85 19.03
C ASN A 66 2.71 6.37 20.24
N ALA A 67 1.43 6.72 20.09
CA ALA A 67 0.59 7.20 21.19
C ALA A 67 -0.05 6.06 22.03
N GLY A 68 0.07 4.80 21.61
CA GLY A 68 -0.45 3.66 22.39
C GLY A 68 -1.01 2.48 21.58
N GLY A 69 -0.46 2.19 20.40
CA GLY A 69 -1.02 1.23 19.45
C GLY A 69 -2.26 1.80 18.72
N LEU A 70 -2.79 1.06 17.77
CA LEU A 70 -3.97 1.49 17.01
C LEU A 70 -4.78 0.31 16.46
N THR A 71 -6.07 0.52 16.28
CA THR A 71 -6.94 -0.43 15.57
C THR A 71 -7.16 0.07 14.14
N ILE A 72 -6.92 -0.78 13.15
CA ILE A 72 -7.28 -0.50 11.75
C ILE A 72 -8.54 -1.30 11.45
N GLU A 73 -9.64 -0.61 11.16
CA GLU A 73 -10.96 -1.22 11.00
C GLU A 73 -11.02 -2.13 9.77
N GLU A 74 -10.42 -1.69 8.66
CA GLU A 74 -10.36 -2.44 7.41
C GLU A 74 -9.70 -3.81 7.60
N MET A 75 -8.68 -3.88 8.44
CA MET A 75 -7.89 -5.09 8.70
C MET A 75 -8.44 -5.92 9.88
N ASN A 76 -9.52 -5.47 10.52
CA ASN A 76 -10.10 -6.11 11.71
C ASN A 76 -9.07 -6.46 12.81
N GLN A 77 -8.05 -5.62 13.00
CA GLN A 77 -6.91 -5.93 13.87
C GLN A 77 -6.48 -4.75 14.74
N ILE A 78 -6.09 -5.09 15.97
CA ILE A 78 -5.42 -4.19 16.91
C ILE A 78 -3.92 -4.40 16.75
N PHE A 79 -3.20 -3.33 16.45
CA PHE A 79 -1.75 -3.30 16.30
C PHE A 79 -1.11 -2.71 17.55
N THR A 80 -0.05 -3.37 18.03
CA THR A 80 0.92 -2.70 18.91
C THR A 80 1.65 -1.61 18.13
N ALA A 81 2.37 -0.73 18.83
CA ALA A 81 3.19 0.28 18.17
C ALA A 81 4.22 -0.36 17.21
N GLU A 82 4.88 -1.44 17.65
CA GLU A 82 5.86 -2.20 16.87
C GLU A 82 5.23 -2.80 15.60
N GLN A 83 4.10 -3.50 15.71
CA GLN A 83 3.42 -4.10 14.56
C GLN A 83 2.94 -3.06 13.56
N ALA A 84 2.47 -1.90 14.03
CA ALA A 84 2.08 -0.80 13.14
C ALA A 84 3.29 -0.21 12.41
N HIS A 85 4.46 -0.10 13.06
CA HIS A 85 5.69 0.35 12.43
C HIS A 85 6.20 -0.66 11.40
N GLU A 86 6.13 -1.96 11.69
CA GLU A 86 6.47 -3.03 10.75
C GLU A 86 5.60 -2.97 9.50
N LEU A 87 4.28 -2.85 9.68
CA LEU A 87 3.33 -2.70 8.57
C LEU A 87 3.63 -1.47 7.71
N VAL A 88 3.86 -0.31 8.34
CA VAL A 88 4.17 0.92 7.60
C VAL A 88 5.51 0.80 6.87
N ALA A 89 6.52 0.21 7.50
CA ALA A 89 7.82 -0.02 6.89
C ALA A 89 7.72 -0.95 5.67
N GLU A 90 6.94 -2.03 5.77
CA GLU A 90 6.67 -2.96 4.67
C GLU A 90 6.01 -2.23 3.49
N ILE A 91 4.88 -1.55 3.72
CA ILE A 91 4.14 -0.86 2.66
C ILE A 91 5.03 0.19 1.99
N ARG A 92 5.80 0.97 2.76
CA ARG A 92 6.71 1.98 2.19
C ARG A 92 7.79 1.34 1.33
N ALA A 93 8.50 0.35 1.86
CA ALA A 93 9.58 -0.31 1.13
C ALA A 93 9.08 -0.95 -0.16
N ASN A 94 7.97 -1.69 -0.09
CA ASN A 94 7.41 -2.36 -1.25
C ASN A 94 6.77 -1.39 -2.26
N MET A 95 6.26 -0.24 -1.81
CA MET A 95 5.80 0.82 -2.71
C MET A 95 6.94 1.47 -3.50
N GLU A 96 8.10 1.72 -2.90
CA GLU A 96 9.25 2.22 -3.66
C GLU A 96 9.74 1.21 -4.71
N ILE A 97 9.74 -0.08 -4.37
CA ILE A 97 10.03 -1.15 -5.34
C ILE A 97 8.97 -1.17 -6.44
N ALA A 98 7.68 -1.06 -6.10
CA ALA A 98 6.58 -1.03 -7.05
C ALA A 98 6.72 0.13 -8.05
N LEU A 99 7.02 1.34 -7.56
CA LEU A 99 7.25 2.52 -8.40
C LEU A 99 8.43 2.32 -9.37
N ASP A 100 9.50 1.68 -8.91
CA ASP A 100 10.64 1.38 -9.77
C ASP A 100 10.31 0.29 -10.82
N LEU A 101 9.58 -0.76 -10.45
CA LEU A 101 9.07 -1.76 -11.38
C LEU A 101 8.24 -1.14 -12.49
N ILE A 102 7.34 -0.20 -12.15
CA ILE A 102 6.51 0.50 -13.12
C ILE A 102 7.37 1.37 -14.05
N ARG A 103 8.32 2.13 -13.49
CA ARG A 103 9.26 2.93 -14.27
C ARG A 103 10.06 2.08 -15.26
N GLN A 104 10.56 0.93 -14.82
CA GLN A 104 11.29 -0.01 -15.67
C GLN A 104 10.39 -0.57 -16.79
N SER A 105 9.17 -0.98 -16.45
CA SER A 105 8.16 -1.47 -17.43
C SER A 105 7.91 -0.44 -18.53
N GLU A 106 7.66 0.81 -18.16
CA GLU A 106 7.38 1.86 -19.14
C GLU A 106 8.61 2.21 -19.99
N SER A 107 9.81 2.19 -19.42
CA SER A 107 11.05 2.36 -20.19
C SER A 107 11.17 1.28 -21.28
N LEU A 108 10.84 0.03 -20.95
CA LEU A 108 10.86 -1.08 -21.92
C LEU A 108 9.76 -0.94 -22.99
N ARG A 109 8.57 -0.45 -22.61
CA ARG A 109 7.47 -0.20 -23.55
C ARG A 109 7.84 0.87 -24.57
N ILE A 110 8.39 2.01 -24.13
CA ILE A 110 8.84 3.10 -25.00
C ILE A 110 9.94 2.63 -25.96
N ARG A 111 10.90 1.83 -25.48
CA ARG A 111 11.97 1.29 -26.35
C ARG A 111 11.44 0.41 -27.47
N ARG A 112 10.36 -0.35 -27.25
CA ARG A 112 9.74 -1.20 -28.28
C ARG A 112 9.00 -0.41 -29.35
N THR A 113 8.50 0.79 -29.03
CA THR A 113 7.78 1.65 -30.00
C THR A 113 8.71 2.52 -30.85
N SER A 114 10.01 2.56 -30.55
CA SER A 114 11.01 3.36 -31.27
C SER A 114 11.83 2.58 -32.30
N ILE A 115 11.42 1.34 -32.60
CA ILE A 115 12.01 0.44 -33.63
C ILE A 115 10.96 0.25 -34.73
#